data_AF-A0A9E3K541-F1
#
_entry.id   AF-A0A9E3K541-F1
#
_cell.length_a   1.000
_cell.length_b   1.000
_cell.length_c   1.000
_cell.angle_alpha   90.00
_cell.angle_beta   90.00
_cell.angle_gamma   90.00
#
_symmetry.space_group_name_H-M   'P 1'
#
loop_
_entity.id
_entity.type
_entity.pdbx_description
1 polymer ?
#
loop_
_entity_poly.entity_id
_entity_poly.type
_entity_poly.pdbx_seq_one_letter_code
_entity_poly.pdbx_strand_id
1 'polypeptide(L)'
;MDEPLEIPGLHDACVELAHVVLASGQPQVSRDILETLADRFEREAADFALLVANAGRDTALLARAVHYLVDAHALPLMGTDMEWFRQALACLVELAVPGIALSPRGAAFLRDVEIGIAQAMHDLD
;
A
#
# COMPACT_ATOMS: atom_id res chain seq x y z
N MET A 1 26.31 -0.88 -8.34
CA MET A 1 25.01 -1.58 -8.37
C MET A 1 24.47 -1.40 -6.97
N ASP A 2 23.49 -0.53 -6.78
CA ASP A 2 22.78 -0.46 -5.50
C ASP A 2 21.95 -1.72 -5.37
N GLU A 3 22.13 -2.42 -4.27
CA GLU A 3 21.34 -3.60 -3.92
C GLU A 3 19.90 -3.13 -3.62
N PRO A 4 18.85 -3.82 -4.13
CA PRO A 4 17.48 -3.45 -3.83
C PRO A 4 17.27 -3.40 -2.31
N LEU A 5 16.64 -2.34 -1.81
CA LEU A 5 16.26 -2.24 -0.41
C LEU A 5 15.30 -3.37 -0.07
N GLU A 6 15.68 -4.24 0.86
CA GLU A 6 14.79 -5.27 1.38
C GLU A 6 13.66 -4.62 2.19
N ILE A 7 12.42 -5.03 1.93
CA ILE A 7 11.22 -4.49 2.57
C ILE A 7 10.55 -5.65 3.33
N PRO A 8 10.70 -5.71 4.66
CA PRO A 8 10.19 -6.83 5.44
C PRO A 8 8.68 -7.04 5.27
N GLY A 9 8.28 -8.27 4.93
CA GLY A 9 6.88 -8.69 4.82
C GLY A 9 6.13 -8.15 3.60
N LEU A 10 6.80 -7.47 2.67
CA LEU A 10 6.11 -6.87 1.52
C LEU A 10 5.51 -7.92 0.58
N HIS A 11 6.28 -8.95 0.25
CA HIS A 11 5.81 -10.02 -0.65
C HIS A 11 4.55 -10.69 -0.10
N ASP A 12 4.54 -11.05 1.19
CA ASP A 12 3.38 -11.68 1.84
C ASP A 12 2.13 -10.78 1.77
N ALA A 13 2.28 -9.48 2.03
CA ALA A 13 1.20 -8.51 1.90
C ALA A 13 0.69 -8.40 0.44
N CYS A 14 1.58 -8.46 -0.54
CA CYS A 14 1.23 -8.45 -1.96
C CYS A 14 0.52 -9.73 -2.41
N VAL A 15 0.87 -10.89 -1.84
CA VAL A 15 0.15 -12.16 -2.06
C VAL A 15 -1.27 -12.07 -1.50
N GLU A 16 -1.42 -11.54 -0.29
CA GLU A 16 -2.74 -11.32 0.31
C GLU A 16 -3.61 -10.38 -0.55
N LEU A 17 -3.03 -9.28 -1.02
CA LEU A 17 -3.72 -8.37 -1.94
C LEU A 17 -4.13 -9.07 -3.24
N ALA A 18 -3.23 -9.83 -3.84
CA ALA A 18 -3.52 -10.60 -5.05
C ALA A 18 -4.68 -11.58 -4.84
N HIS A 19 -4.77 -12.22 -3.67
CA HIS A 19 -5.89 -13.06 -3.30
C HIS A 19 -7.22 -12.30 -3.26
N VAL A 20 -7.26 -11.11 -2.64
CA VAL A 20 -8.49 -10.33 -2.52
C VAL A 20 -8.97 -9.81 -3.88
N VAL A 21 -8.08 -9.22 -4.68
CA VAL A 21 -8.48 -8.57 -5.95
C VAL A 21 -8.83 -9.58 -7.05
N LEU A 22 -8.26 -10.79 -7.00
CA LEU A 22 -8.58 -11.88 -7.91
C LEU A 22 -9.71 -12.78 -7.41
N ALA A 23 -10.25 -12.54 -6.22
CA ALA A 23 -11.43 -13.23 -5.73
C ALA A 23 -12.59 -12.95 -6.69
N SER A 24 -12.79 -13.84 -7.66
CA SER A 24 -13.97 -13.89 -8.51
C SER A 24 -14.87 -15.00 -7.96
N GLY A 25 -16.18 -14.95 -8.21
CA GLY A 25 -17.12 -16.01 -7.81
C GLY A 25 -16.90 -17.37 -8.48
N GLN A 26 -15.69 -17.65 -8.98
CA GLN A 26 -15.25 -18.87 -9.67
C GLN A 26 -14.26 -19.65 -8.79
N PRO A 27 -14.15 -20.99 -8.96
CA PRO A 27 -13.31 -21.80 -8.10
C PRO A 27 -11.82 -21.63 -8.42
N GLN A 28 -11.06 -21.27 -7.38
CA GLN A 28 -9.59 -21.31 -7.24
C GLN A 28 -8.76 -20.72 -8.38
N VAL A 29 -8.31 -19.47 -8.16
CA VAL A 29 -7.20 -18.86 -8.90
C VAL A 29 -5.94 -19.72 -8.71
N SER A 30 -5.26 -20.08 -9.80
CA SER A 30 -4.03 -20.88 -9.72
C SER A 30 -2.94 -20.12 -8.97
N ARG A 31 -2.12 -20.84 -8.19
CA ARG A 31 -0.99 -20.27 -7.45
C ARG A 31 -0.08 -19.40 -8.33
N ASP A 32 0.27 -19.87 -9.52
CA ASP A 32 1.18 -19.12 -10.42
C ASP A 32 0.65 -17.73 -10.80
N ILE A 33 -0.66 -17.57 -10.95
CA ILE A 33 -1.29 -16.27 -11.24
C ILE A 33 -1.22 -15.35 -10.03
N LEU A 34 -1.44 -15.88 -8.83
CA LEU A 34 -1.34 -15.12 -7.58
C LEU A 34 0.08 -14.62 -7.36
N GLU A 35 1.07 -15.51 -7.46
CA GLU A 35 2.50 -15.18 -7.32
C GLU A 35 2.92 -14.15 -8.36
N THR A 36 2.53 -14.33 -9.63
CA THR A 36 2.84 -13.38 -10.71
C THR A 36 2.25 -11.98 -10.44
N LEU A 37 1.04 -11.91 -9.90
CA LEU A 37 0.42 -10.63 -9.57
C LEU A 37 1.05 -10.01 -8.31
N ALA A 38 1.35 -10.81 -7.29
CA ALA A 38 2.04 -10.38 -6.10
C ALA A 38 3.41 -9.75 -6.44
N ASP A 39 4.21 -10.41 -7.29
CA ASP A 39 5.49 -9.88 -7.77
C ASP A 39 5.34 -8.53 -8.50
N ARG A 40 4.21 -8.31 -9.18
CA ARG A 40 3.93 -7.03 -9.84
C ARG A 40 3.59 -5.94 -8.82
N PHE A 41 2.77 -6.25 -7.81
CA PHE A 41 2.50 -5.30 -6.72
C PHE A 41 3.76 -4.98 -5.91
N GLU A 42 4.57 -5.99 -5.62
CA GLU A 42 5.81 -5.83 -4.86
C GLU A 42 6.78 -4.89 -5.58
N ARG A 43 6.97 -5.07 -6.89
CA ARG A 43 7.82 -4.15 -7.69
C ARG A 43 7.34 -2.71 -7.63
N GLU A 44 6.05 -2.47 -7.82
CA GLU A 44 5.47 -1.11 -7.77
C GLU A 44 5.58 -0.51 -6.36
N ALA A 45 5.48 -1.32 -5.31
CA ALA A 45 5.67 -0.85 -3.94
C ALA A 45 7.15 -0.57 -3.62
N ALA A 46 8.06 -1.38 -4.13
CA ALA A 46 9.50 -1.22 -3.93
C ALA A 46 10.06 0.08 -4.52
N ASP A 47 9.43 0.63 -5.56
CA ASP A 47 9.80 1.94 -6.13
C ASP A 47 9.72 3.09 -5.10
N PHE A 48 8.95 2.93 -4.03
CA PHE A 48 8.85 3.92 -2.93
C PHE A 48 9.90 3.72 -1.83
N ALA A 49 10.63 2.60 -1.80
CA ALA A 49 11.49 2.24 -0.68
C ALA A 49 12.61 3.26 -0.44
N LEU A 50 13.23 3.75 -1.52
CA LEU A 50 14.27 4.77 -1.43
C LEU A 50 13.73 6.10 -0.89
N LEU A 51 12.51 6.49 -1.28
CA LEU A 51 11.86 7.70 -0.75
C LEU A 51 11.62 7.58 0.76
N VAL A 52 11.06 6.45 1.20
CA VAL A 52 10.77 6.18 2.62
C VAL A 52 12.07 6.16 3.44
N ALA A 53 13.10 5.47 2.94
CA ALA A 53 14.40 5.39 3.60
C ALA A 53 15.09 6.76 3.69
N ASN A 54 15.09 7.56 2.61
CA ASN A 54 15.67 8.91 2.59
C ASN A 54 14.96 9.88 3.54
N ALA A 55 13.69 9.65 3.84
CA ALA A 55 12.94 10.38 4.86
C ALA A 55 13.22 9.90 6.29
N GLY A 56 14.12 8.92 6.48
CA GLY A 56 14.47 8.34 7.78
C GLY A 56 13.35 7.49 8.39
N ARG A 57 12.44 6.97 7.55
CA ARG A 57 11.29 6.16 7.99
C ARG A 57 11.56 4.67 7.74
N ASP A 58 10.93 3.84 8.56
CA ASP A 58 10.95 2.38 8.43
C ASP A 58 10.28 1.93 7.12
N THR A 59 11.02 1.21 6.26
CA THR A 59 10.53 0.74 4.95
C THR A 59 9.44 -0.30 5.07
N ALA A 60 9.31 -1.01 6.20
CA ALA A 60 8.18 -1.92 6.45
C ALA A 60 6.82 -1.19 6.49
N LEU A 61 6.81 0.15 6.46
CA LEU A 61 5.64 0.97 6.17
C LEU A 61 4.93 0.54 4.88
N LEU A 62 5.67 0.14 3.85
CA LEU A 62 5.09 -0.26 2.57
C LEU A 62 4.24 -1.52 2.69
N ALA A 63 4.72 -2.53 3.44
CA ALA A 63 3.94 -3.73 3.73
C ALA A 63 2.66 -3.38 4.52
N ARG A 64 2.76 -2.51 5.54
CA ARG A 64 1.60 -2.03 6.30
C ARG A 64 0.60 -1.26 5.43
N ALA A 65 1.08 -0.46 4.47
CA ALA A 65 0.23 0.25 3.52
C ALA A 65 -0.49 -0.71 2.58
N VAL A 66 0.17 -1.79 2.13
CA VAL A 66 -0.48 -2.84 1.33
C VAL A 66 -1.56 -3.57 2.14
N HIS A 67 -1.31 -3.93 3.40
CA HIS A 67 -2.37 -4.49 4.26
C HIS A 67 -3.54 -3.52 4.45
N TYR A 68 -3.27 -2.22 4.65
CA TYR A 68 -4.33 -1.23 4.70
C TYR A 68 -5.16 -1.19 3.39
N LEU A 69 -4.50 -1.31 2.23
CA LEU A 69 -5.21 -1.42 0.95
C LEU A 69 -6.08 -2.68 0.90
N VAL A 70 -5.59 -3.82 1.39
CA VAL A 70 -6.37 -5.06 1.51
C VAL A 70 -7.67 -4.82 2.28
N ASP A 71 -7.57 -4.20 3.45
CA ASP A 71 -8.72 -4.04 4.36
C ASP A 71 -9.69 -2.95 3.92
N ALA A 72 -9.18 -1.83 3.40
CA ALA A 72 -9.97 -0.61 3.20
C ALA A 72 -10.36 -0.34 1.75
N HIS A 73 -9.62 -0.86 0.78
CA HIS A 73 -9.74 -0.43 -0.62
C HIS A 73 -9.83 -1.56 -1.65
N ALA A 74 -9.29 -2.74 -1.33
CA ALA A 74 -9.29 -3.87 -2.24
C ALA A 74 -10.71 -4.42 -2.38
N LEU A 75 -11.16 -4.50 -3.63
CA LEU A 75 -12.45 -5.09 -3.96
C LEU A 75 -12.23 -6.34 -4.83
N PRO A 76 -13.11 -7.35 -4.67
CA PRO A 76 -13.21 -8.43 -5.64
C PRO A 76 -13.31 -7.89 -7.07
N LEU A 77 -12.67 -8.58 -8.02
CA LEU A 77 -12.69 -8.25 -9.46
C LEU A 77 -11.93 -6.98 -9.88
N MET A 78 -11.21 -6.31 -8.99
CA MET A 78 -10.23 -5.28 -9.41
C MET A 78 -9.13 -5.88 -10.30
N GLY A 79 -8.91 -7.20 -10.19
CA GLY A 79 -8.13 -7.95 -11.14
C GLY A 79 -6.68 -7.49 -11.18
N THR A 80 -6.21 -7.09 -12.36
CA THR A 80 -4.82 -6.67 -12.60
C THR A 80 -4.68 -5.17 -12.83
N ASP A 81 -5.58 -4.35 -12.26
CA ASP A 81 -5.50 -2.90 -12.34
C ASP A 81 -4.32 -2.36 -11.50
N MET A 82 -3.16 -2.28 -12.13
CA MET A 82 -1.95 -1.75 -11.49
C MET A 82 -1.96 -0.22 -11.36
N GLU A 83 -2.77 0.48 -12.15
CA GLU A 83 -2.87 1.94 -12.06
C GLU A 83 -3.53 2.33 -10.74
N TRP A 84 -4.65 1.67 -10.42
CA TRP A 84 -5.29 1.81 -9.11
C TRP A 84 -4.31 1.56 -7.97
N PHE A 85 -3.58 0.43 -8.01
CA PHE A 85 -2.67 0.07 -6.93
C PHE A 85 -1.60 1.14 -6.72
N ARG A 86 -0.95 1.58 -7.80
CA ARG A 86 0.12 2.57 -7.73
C ARG A 86 -0.38 3.91 -7.20
N GLN A 87 -1.53 4.38 -7.66
CA GLN A 87 -2.11 5.64 -7.22
C GLN A 87 -2.55 5.60 -5.76
N ALA A 88 -3.18 4.49 -5.34
CA ALA A 88 -3.62 4.31 -3.96
C ALA A 88 -2.41 4.24 -3.01
N LEU A 89 -1.39 3.45 -3.35
CA LEU A 89 -0.17 3.34 -2.56
C LEU A 89 0.60 4.67 -2.49
N ALA A 90 0.74 5.38 -3.62
CA ALA A 90 1.38 6.69 -3.65
C ALA A 90 0.70 7.67 -2.67
N CYS A 91 -0.64 7.70 -2.65
CA CYS A 91 -1.40 8.53 -1.72
C CYS A 91 -1.13 8.18 -0.25
N LEU A 92 -1.12 6.88 0.09
CA LEU A 92 -0.80 6.43 1.46
C LEU A 92 0.64 6.78 1.86
N VAL A 93 1.60 6.60 0.96
CA VAL A 93 3.00 6.96 1.20
C VAL A 93 3.15 8.46 1.38
N GLU A 94 2.48 9.29 0.58
CA GLU A 94 2.51 10.76 0.74
C GLU A 94 1.92 11.22 2.08
N LEU A 95 0.84 10.59 2.55
CA LEU A 95 0.25 10.90 3.85
C LEU A 95 1.17 10.47 5.00
N ALA A 96 1.79 9.30 4.89
CA ALA A 96 2.61 8.76 5.96
C ALA A 96 4.04 9.36 5.97
N VAL A 97 4.56 9.74 4.81
CA VAL A 97 5.90 10.30 4.58
C VAL A 97 5.80 11.54 3.66
N PRO A 98 5.33 12.68 4.18
CA PRO A 98 5.12 13.86 3.35
C PRO A 98 6.44 14.40 2.76
N GLY A 99 6.56 14.39 1.43
CA GLY A 99 7.75 14.88 0.72
C GLY A 99 7.64 16.31 0.20
N ILE A 100 6.45 16.92 0.25
CA ILE A 100 6.15 18.23 -0.35
C ILE A 100 5.62 19.20 0.70
N ALA A 101 6.11 20.43 0.67
CA ALA A 101 5.56 21.50 1.49
C ALA A 101 4.13 21.86 1.04
N LEU A 102 3.16 21.71 1.93
CA LEU A 102 1.77 22.07 1.67
C LEU A 102 1.53 23.57 1.87
N SER A 103 0.57 24.11 1.13
CA SER A 103 -0.02 25.41 1.45
C SER A 103 -0.82 25.34 2.76
N PRO A 104 -1.09 26.46 3.44
CA PRO A 104 -1.94 26.46 4.64
C PRO A 104 -3.33 25.85 4.42
N ARG A 105 -3.88 25.97 3.19
CA ARG A 105 -5.17 25.36 2.83
C ARG A 105 -5.07 23.84 2.69
N GLY A 106 -3.99 23.35 2.08
CA GLY A 106 -3.75 21.90 1.95
C GLY A 106 -3.43 21.26 3.31
N ALA A 107 -2.63 21.93 4.14
CA ALA A 107 -2.30 21.46 5.48
C ALA A 107 -3.52 21.36 6.40
N ALA A 108 -4.63 22.07 6.10
CA ALA A 108 -5.86 21.93 6.86
C ALA A 108 -6.44 20.50 6.76
N PHE A 109 -6.30 19.85 5.59
CA PHE A 109 -6.76 18.47 5.39
C PHE A 109 -6.00 17.47 6.28
N LEU A 110 -4.72 17.71 6.58
CA LEU A 110 -3.97 16.83 7.47
C LEU A 110 -4.60 16.75 8.88
N ARG A 111 -5.26 17.82 9.34
CA ARG A 111 -6.00 17.78 10.60
C ARG A 111 -7.25 16.92 10.53
N ASP A 112 -7.95 16.92 9.40
CA ASP A 112 -9.09 16.03 9.18
C ASP A 112 -8.62 14.56 9.17
N VAL A 113 -7.46 14.29 8.56
CA VAL A 113 -6.83 12.96 8.57
C VAL A 113 -6.43 12.54 9.99
N GLU A 114 -5.81 13.42 10.78
CA GLU A 114 -5.46 13.15 12.19
C GLU A 114 -6.69 12.75 13.02
N ILE A 115 -7.82 13.45 12.85
CA ILE A 115 -9.07 13.14 13.54
C ILE A 115 -9.59 11.77 13.13
N GLY A 116 -9.63 11.47 11.82
CA GLY A 116 -10.09 10.18 11.31
C GLY A 116 -9.23 9.02 11.81
N ILE A 117 -7.90 9.20 11.83
CA ILE A 117 -6.96 8.20 12.39
C ILE A 117 -7.25 7.98 13.87
N ALA A 118 -7.39 9.05 14.66
CA ALA A 118 -7.65 8.93 16.09
C ALA A 118 -8.96 8.17 16.39
N GLN A 119 -10.00 8.38 15.57
CA GLN A 119 -11.26 7.63 15.66
C GLN A 119 -11.08 6.16 15.29
N ALA A 120 -10.47 5.86 14.15
CA ALA A 120 -10.23 4.48 13.72
C ALA A 120 -9.38 3.70 14.72
N MET A 121 -8.38 4.34 15.34
CA MET A 121 -7.57 3.72 16.39
C MET A 121 -8.36 3.43 17.67
N HIS A 122 -9.35 4.26 18.01
CA HIS A 122 -10.21 4.01 19.17
C HIS A 122 -11.15 2.82 18.95
N ASP A 123 -11.61 2.60 17.72
CA ASP A 123 -12.49 1.48 17.38
C ASP A 123 -11.76 0.11 17.42
N LEU A 124 -10.43 0.10 17.48
CA LEU A 124 -9.60 -1.11 17.61
C LEU A 124 -9.37 -1.55 19.07
N ASP A 125 -9.63 -0.67 20.04
CA ASP A 125 -9.48 -0.93 21.50
C ASP A 125 -10.76 -1.51 22.13
#